data_AF-A0A852MDF8-F1
#
_entry.id   AF-A0A852MDF8-F1
#
_cell.length_a   1.000
_cell.length_b   1.000
_cell.length_c   1.000
_cell.angle_alpha   90.00
_cell.angle_beta   90.00
_cell.angle_gamma   90.00
#
_symmetry.space_group_name_H-M   'P 1'
#
loop_
_entity.id
_entity.type
_entity.pdbx_description
1 polymer ?
#
loop_
_entity_poly.entity_id
_entity_poly.type
_entity_poly.pdbx_seq_one_letter_code
_entity_poly.pdbx_strand_id
1 'polypeptide(L)' 'CPDCGKGFKHCSNLLVHQRSHLEHKPYICLDCPKSFTCSTQLIRHRQIHGEGKP' A
#
# COMPACT_ATOMS: atom_id res chain seq x y z
N CYS A 1 14.09 -6.94 7.64
CA CYS A 1 12.98 -7.78 7.18
C CYS A 1 13.50 -9.20 7.23
N PRO A 2 12.90 -10.09 8.03
CA PRO A 2 13.43 -11.44 8.21
C PRO A 2 13.43 -12.25 6.90
N ASP A 3 12.53 -11.93 5.98
CA ASP A 3 12.35 -12.67 4.72
C ASP A 3 13.39 -12.31 3.64
N CYS A 4 13.85 -11.06 3.59
CA CYS A 4 14.72 -10.55 2.53
C CYS A 4 15.92 -9.72 3.02
N GLY A 5 16.19 -9.71 4.32
CA GLY A 5 17.31 -8.99 4.94
C GLY A 5 17.21 -7.45 4.96
N LYS A 6 16.17 -6.86 4.36
CA LYS A 6 16.09 -5.39 4.17
C LYS A 6 15.89 -4.61 5.49
N GLY A 7 16.74 -3.63 5.77
CA GLY A 7 16.68 -2.81 6.98
C GLY A 7 15.67 -1.64 6.88
N PHE A 8 14.95 -1.34 7.97
CA PHE A 8 14.01 -0.23 8.04
C PHE A 8 14.24 0.58 9.32
N LYS A 9 14.16 1.90 9.23
CA LYS A 9 14.31 2.80 10.40
C LYS A 9 13.12 2.78 11.36
N HIS A 10 11.94 2.41 10.88
CA HIS A 10 10.70 2.38 11.65
C HIS A 10 10.01 1.02 11.53
N CYS A 11 9.47 0.52 12.65
CA CYS A 11 8.72 -0.72 12.70
C CYS A 11 7.47 -0.70 11.80
N SER A 12 6.81 0.46 11.69
CA SER A 12 5.69 0.66 10.76
C SER A 12 6.09 0.37 9.32
N ASN A 13 7.24 0.88 8.86
CA ASN A 13 7.75 0.64 7.52
C ASN A 13 8.12 -0.83 7.28
N LEU A 14 8.67 -1.50 8.31
CA LEU A 14 8.95 -2.93 8.25
C LEU A 14 7.66 -3.76 8.09
N LEU A 15 6.62 -3.47 8.88
CA LEU A 15 5.34 -4.17 8.83
C LEU A 15 4.64 -3.98 7.46
N VAL A 16 4.66 -2.74 6.95
CA VAL A 16 4.17 -2.41 5.60
C VAL A 16 4.91 -3.19 4.53
N HIS A 17 6.24 -3.25 4.64
CA HIS A 17 7.06 -4.00 3.70
C HIS A 17 6.82 -5.51 3.78
N GLN A 18 6.58 -6.07 4.97
CA GLN A 18 6.26 -7.50 5.08
C GLN A 18 4.98 -7.87 4.32
N ARG A 19 4.01 -6.95 4.23
CA ARG A 19 2.82 -7.14 3.39
C ARG A 19 3.10 -7.11 1.89
N SER A 20 4.27 -6.66 1.42
CA SER A 20 4.62 -6.77 0.01
C SER A 20 5.12 -8.17 -0.37
N HIS A 21 5.56 -8.96 0.60
CA HIS A 21 5.92 -10.36 0.39
C HIS A 21 4.70 -11.25 0.26
N LEU A 22 3.60 -10.85 0.91
CA LEU A 22 2.30 -11.42 0.65
C LEU A 22 1.77 -10.78 -0.64
N GLU A 23 1.68 -11.53 -1.73
CA GLU A 23 1.15 -11.05 -3.03
C GLU A 23 -0.29 -10.50 -2.92
N HIS A 24 -0.93 -10.72 -1.77
CA HIS A 24 -2.19 -10.10 -1.39
C HIS A 24 -1.99 -8.65 -0.98
N LYS A 25 -2.44 -7.75 -1.84
CA LYS A 25 -2.64 -6.34 -1.54
C LYS A 25 -4.06 -6.13 -1.02
N PRO A 26 -4.29 -6.10 0.31
CA PRO A 26 -5.64 -6.06 0.87
C PRO A 26 -6.36 -4.73 0.60
N TYR A 27 -5.63 -3.69 0.21
CA TYR A 27 -6.20 -2.37 -0.06
C TYR A 27 -6.42 -2.20 -1.56
N ILE A 28 -7.61 -2.56 -2.02
CA ILE A 28 -8.00 -2.49 -3.43
C ILE A 28 -8.74 -1.17 -3.67
N CYS A 29 -8.42 -0.49 -4.77
CA CYS A 29 -9.21 0.64 -5.25
C CYS A 29 -10.49 0.12 -5.92
N LEU A 30 -11.64 0.71 -5.61
CA LEU A 30 -12.91 0.33 -6.22
C LEU A 30 -13.14 1.02 -7.58
N ASP A 31 -12.46 2.14 -7.80
CA ASP A 31 -12.58 2.95 -9.02
C ASP A 31 -11.65 2.47 -10.15
N CYS A 32 -10.64 1.64 -9.84
CA CYS A 32 -9.72 1.08 -10.83
C CYS A 32 -9.06 -0.21 -10.33
N PRO A 33 -8.48 -1.05 -11.21
CA PRO A 33 -7.90 -2.35 -10.82
C PRO A 33 -6.56 -2.24 -10.06
N LYS A 34 -6.26 -1.09 -9.45
CA LYS A 34 -5.04 -0.92 -8.64
C LYS A 34 -5.26 -1.38 -7.22
N SER A 35 -4.29 -2.13 -6.72
CA SER A 35 -4.23 -2.59 -5.33
C SER A 35 -2.93 -2.14 -4.66
N PHE A 36 -2.99 -1.94 -3.35
CA PHE A 36 -1.94 -1.35 -2.51
C PHE A 36 -1.66 -2.22 -1.29
N THR A 37 -0.43 -2.16 -0.79
CA THR A 37 -0.02 -2.89 0.43
C THR A 37 -0.50 -2.18 1.70
N CYS A 38 -0.90 -0.90 1.60
CA CYS A 38 -1.27 -0.05 2.74
C CYS A 38 -2.44 0.89 2.47
N SER A 39 -3.19 1.19 3.53
CA SER A 39 -4.30 2.16 3.49
C SER A 39 -3.84 3.57 3.11
N THR A 40 -2.70 4.05 3.63
CA THR A 40 -2.17 5.38 3.31
C THR A 40 -1.89 5.56 1.82
N GLN A 41 -1.36 4.52 1.16
CA GLN A 41 -1.15 4.52 -0.28
C GLN A 41 -2.47 4.52 -1.05
N LEU A 42 -3.45 3.72 -0.63
CA LEU A 42 -4.79 3.70 -1.22
C LEU A 42 -5.51 5.06 -1.05
N ILE A 43 -5.44 5.68 0.13
CA ILE A 43 -6.09 6.97 0.41
C ILE A 43 -5.50 8.06 -0.49
N ARG A 44 -4.16 8.15 -0.57
CA ARG A 44 -3.49 9.08 -1.48
C ARG A 44 -3.85 8.79 -2.94
N HIS A 45 -3.93 7.52 -3.31
CA HIS A 45 -4.37 7.11 -4.65
C HIS A 45 -5.86 7.42 -4.91
N ARG A 46 -6.71 7.45 -3.90
CA ARG A 46 -8.12 7.84 -4.09
C ARG A 46 -8.27 9.33 -4.36
N GLN A 47 -7.35 10.17 -3.87
CA GLN A 47 -7.39 11.61 -4.15
C GLN A 47 -7.28 11.92 -5.64
N ILE A 48 -6.46 11.19 -6.40
CA ILE A 48 -6.37 11.39 -7.86
C ILE A 48 -7.63 10.97 -8.62
N HIS A 49 -8.47 10.08 -8.07
CA HIS A 49 -9.79 9.82 -8.63
C HIS A 49 -10.77 10.95 -8.28
N GLY A 50 -10.60 11.55 -7.10
CA GLY A 50 -11.34 12.72 -6.63
C GLY A 50 -11.02 14.01 -7.40
N GLU A 51 -9.84 14.13 -8.03
CA GLU A 51 -9.56 15.21 -9.00
C GLU A 51 -10.42 15.12 -10.27
N GLY A 52 -11.28 14.09 -10.37
CA GLY A 52 -12.30 13.92 -11.40
C GLY A 52 -13.75 14.10 -10.94
N LYS A 53 -14.06 14.76 -9.80
CA LYS A 53 -15.45 15.15 -9.52
C LYS A 53 -15.63 16.27 -8.47
N PRO A 54 -16.47 17.30 -8.72
CA PRO A 54 -17.13 17.74 -9.96
C PRO A 54 -16.36 18.81 -10.75
#